data_AF-A0A2V8P4E9-F1
#
_entry.id   AF-A0A2V8P4E9-F1
#
_cell.length_a   1.000
_cell.length_b   1.000
_cell.length_c   1.000
_cell.angle_alpha   90.00
_cell.angle_beta   90.00
_cell.angle_gamma   90.00
#
_symmetry.space_group_name_H-M   'P 1'
#
loop_
_entity.id
_entity.type
_entity.pdbx_description
1 polymer ?
#
loop_
_entity_poly.entity_id
_entity_poly.type
_entity_poly.pdbx_seq_one_letter_code
_entity_poly.pdbx_strand_id
1 'polypeptide(L)'
;MSVAGGTTNTNVRRLNTPMGTESYYQREMLNQWSTEVQLLLLCGRSSLDAEQIQRVRACVERDLDWERLIYLAGGHGLVSLLHKNLQLACPNEIPQPYREHLSAAAMKISARNLLLATELLGLLDLFEANGISVIPYKGPALAIQAYRNLRLRGFIDLDILIRRKDLDRVRDLIATLGYKPQIEITAAKQRAIFRSECDQVFTRRDGKIILEVHWAITPPFSPSHLTPISSSNAMSEWICLARTCACSRWRICF
;
A
#
# COMPACT_ATOMS: atom_id res chain seq x y z
N MET A 1 -21.08 28.56 51.21
CA MET A 1 -21.00 27.52 52.27
C MET A 1 -22.21 26.60 52.08
N SER A 2 -22.00 25.43 51.45
CA SER A 2 -22.16 24.08 52.04
C SER A 2 -23.65 23.62 52.12
N VAL A 3 -24.13 22.46 51.67
CA VAL A 3 -23.56 21.14 51.33
C VAL A 3 -24.46 20.42 50.29
N ALA A 4 -23.85 19.46 49.60
CA ALA A 4 -24.28 18.48 48.60
C ALA A 4 -25.58 17.66 48.80
N GLY A 5 -26.00 17.02 47.69
CA GLY A 5 -26.53 15.64 47.70
C GLY A 5 -27.74 15.40 46.79
N GLY A 6 -27.56 14.72 45.66
CA GLY A 6 -28.68 14.32 44.80
C GLY A 6 -28.24 13.57 43.54
N THR A 7 -27.80 12.33 43.72
CA THR A 7 -27.38 11.35 42.71
C THR A 7 -28.47 11.03 41.69
N THR A 8 -28.25 11.34 40.40
CA THR A 8 -29.02 10.73 39.30
C THR A 8 -28.30 9.45 38.85
N ASN A 9 -28.92 8.32 39.20
CA ASN A 9 -28.50 6.98 38.83
C ASN A 9 -28.94 6.69 37.39
N THR A 10 -28.11 7.01 36.40
CA THR A 10 -28.28 6.47 35.04
C THR A 10 -27.59 5.12 34.96
N ASN A 11 -28.40 4.08 35.12
CA ASN A 11 -28.08 2.70 34.79
C ASN A 11 -27.69 2.60 33.29
N VAL A 12 -26.42 2.81 32.98
CA VAL A 12 -25.84 2.35 31.72
C VAL A 12 -25.65 0.84 31.88
N ARG A 13 -26.69 0.08 31.51
CA ARG A 13 -26.54 -1.35 31.25
C ARG A 13 -25.38 -1.51 30.27
N ARG A 14 -24.23 -1.99 30.76
CA ARG A 14 -23.20 -2.57 29.89
C ARG A 14 -23.89 -3.67 29.12
N LEU A 15 -24.17 -3.43 27.85
CA LEU A 15 -24.43 -4.48 26.90
C LEU A 15 -23.13 -5.27 26.80
N ASN A 16 -23.04 -6.36 27.55
CA ASN A 16 -22.04 -7.39 27.32
C ASN A 16 -22.33 -7.97 25.94
N THR A 17 -21.69 -7.43 24.91
CA THR A 17 -21.67 -8.05 23.59
C THR A 17 -20.96 -9.40 23.73
N PRO A 18 -21.56 -10.53 23.32
CA PRO A 18 -20.88 -11.80 23.35
C PRO A 18 -19.70 -11.75 22.38
N MET A 19 -18.52 -12.08 22.88
CA MET A 19 -17.29 -12.26 22.12
C MET A 19 -17.47 -13.51 21.22
N GLY A 20 -18.17 -13.36 20.08
CA GLY A 20 -18.50 -14.49 19.19
C GLY A 20 -19.44 -14.19 18.02
N THR A 21 -20.14 -13.05 18.00
CA THR A 21 -21.11 -12.72 16.93
C THR A 21 -20.46 -12.31 15.60
N GLU A 22 -19.25 -11.73 15.64
CA GLU A 22 -18.48 -11.35 14.43
C GLU A 22 -18.21 -12.56 13.51
N SER A 23 -18.01 -13.74 14.10
CA SER A 23 -17.70 -14.99 13.41
C SER A 23 -18.89 -15.54 12.61
N TYR A 24 -20.11 -15.40 13.14
CA TYR A 24 -21.31 -15.98 12.55
C TYR A 24 -21.74 -15.22 11.28
N TYR A 25 -21.84 -13.88 11.35
CA TYR A 25 -22.24 -13.06 10.20
C TYR A 25 -21.21 -13.11 9.06
N GLN A 26 -19.91 -13.13 9.39
CA GLN A 26 -18.86 -13.31 8.37
C GLN A 26 -18.95 -14.69 7.70
N ARG A 27 -19.30 -15.76 8.42
CA ARG A 27 -19.49 -17.10 7.84
C ARG A 27 -20.68 -17.14 6.88
N GLU A 28 -21.81 -16.56 7.27
CA GLU A 28 -23.04 -16.59 6.46
C GLU A 28 -22.92 -15.74 5.18
N MET A 29 -22.20 -14.61 5.25
CA MET A 29 -21.87 -13.81 4.07
C MET A 29 -20.90 -14.50 3.12
N LEU A 30 -19.86 -15.18 3.64
CA LEU A 30 -18.87 -15.87 2.81
C LEU A 30 -19.48 -17.04 2.04
N ASN A 31 -20.47 -17.74 2.60
CA ASN A 31 -21.15 -18.85 1.94
C ASN A 31 -21.97 -18.45 0.70
N GLN A 32 -22.24 -17.16 0.50
CA GLN A 32 -22.93 -16.65 -0.70
C GLN A 32 -21.98 -16.47 -1.88
N TRP A 33 -20.67 -16.50 -1.65
CA TRP A 33 -19.65 -16.20 -2.63
C TRP A 33 -19.02 -17.49 -3.15
N SER A 34 -18.52 -17.51 -4.39
CA SER A 34 -17.89 -18.71 -4.95
C SER A 34 -16.64 -19.10 -4.15
N THR A 35 -16.25 -20.38 -4.22
CA THR A 35 -15.08 -20.91 -3.50
C THR A 35 -13.81 -20.09 -3.81
N GLU A 36 -13.65 -19.64 -5.05
CA GLU A 36 -12.51 -18.81 -5.48
C GLU A 36 -12.49 -17.47 -4.75
N VAL A 37 -13.64 -16.81 -4.59
CA VAL A 37 -13.68 -15.51 -3.90
C VAL A 37 -13.50 -15.70 -2.40
N GLN A 38 -14.08 -16.74 -1.80
CA GLN A 38 -13.84 -17.08 -0.40
C GLN A 38 -12.35 -17.33 -0.13
N LEU A 39 -11.71 -18.13 -0.97
CA LEU A 39 -10.28 -18.41 -0.91
C LEU A 39 -9.45 -17.14 -1.09
N LEU A 40 -9.83 -16.27 -2.03
CA LEU A 40 -9.14 -14.99 -2.26
C LEU A 40 -9.25 -14.04 -1.07
N LEU A 41 -10.42 -13.96 -0.41
CA LEU A 41 -10.61 -13.16 0.79
C LEU A 41 -9.81 -13.68 1.98
N LEU A 42 -9.76 -15.01 2.17
CA LEU A 42 -8.92 -15.64 3.19
C LEU A 42 -7.44 -15.32 2.91
N CYS A 43 -7.00 -15.56 1.68
CA CYS A 43 -5.62 -15.36 1.27
C CYS A 43 -5.24 -13.88 1.07
N GLY A 44 -6.18 -12.93 1.11
CA GLY A 44 -5.90 -11.49 1.05
C GLY A 44 -5.29 -10.92 2.34
N ARG A 45 -5.13 -11.75 3.38
CA ARG A 45 -4.59 -11.35 4.69
C ARG A 45 -3.07 -11.36 4.70
N SER A 46 -2.48 -10.42 5.45
CA SER A 46 -1.03 -10.37 5.65
C SER A 46 -0.49 -11.52 6.49
N SER A 47 -1.32 -12.14 7.34
CA SER A 47 -0.99 -13.32 8.14
C SER A 47 -2.24 -14.19 8.30
N LEU A 48 -2.02 -15.50 8.49
CA LEU A 48 -3.08 -16.47 8.75
C LEU A 48 -2.85 -17.14 10.11
N ASP A 49 -3.93 -17.31 10.87
CA ASP A 49 -3.96 -18.18 12.05
C ASP A 49 -4.27 -19.65 11.66
N ALA A 50 -4.26 -20.55 12.64
CA ALA A 50 -4.49 -21.97 12.42
C ALA A 50 -5.89 -22.29 11.87
N GLU A 51 -6.94 -21.58 12.33
CA GLU A 51 -8.32 -21.76 11.81
C GLU A 51 -8.39 -21.33 10.35
N GLN A 52 -7.80 -20.19 10.01
CA GLN A 52 -7.77 -19.67 8.65
C GLN A 52 -6.97 -20.58 7.71
N ILE A 53 -5.85 -21.16 8.16
CA ILE A 53 -5.09 -22.14 7.38
C ILE A 53 -5.95 -23.38 7.07
N GLN A 54 -6.70 -23.89 8.06
CA GLN A 54 -7.61 -25.02 7.84
C GLN A 54 -8.71 -24.66 6.83
N ARG A 55 -9.26 -23.44 6.90
CA ARG A 55 -10.26 -22.98 5.93
C ARG A 55 -9.70 -22.85 4.51
N VAL A 56 -8.46 -22.38 4.37
CA VAL A 56 -7.77 -22.34 3.07
C VAL A 56 -7.65 -23.77 2.50
N ARG A 57 -7.21 -24.74 3.31
CA ARG A 57 -7.14 -26.16 2.90
C ARG A 57 -8.50 -26.69 2.45
N ALA A 58 -9.54 -26.46 3.25
CA ALA A 58 -10.90 -26.88 2.93
C ALA A 58 -11.45 -26.24 1.65
N CYS A 59 -11.05 -25.02 1.30
CA CYS A 59 -11.41 -24.42 0.01
C CYS A 59 -10.67 -25.09 -1.16
N VAL A 60 -9.39 -25.44 -0.98
CA VAL A 60 -8.55 -26.04 -2.02
C VAL A 60 -8.92 -27.50 -2.29
N GLU A 61 -9.40 -28.23 -1.29
CA GLU A 61 -9.88 -29.62 -1.42
C GLU A 61 -11.21 -29.74 -2.21
N ARG A 62 -11.89 -28.62 -2.47
CA ARG A 62 -13.11 -28.57 -3.29
C ARG A 62 -12.75 -28.42 -4.76
N ASP A 63 -13.70 -28.72 -5.65
CA ASP A 63 -13.57 -28.44 -7.08
C ASP A 63 -13.43 -26.92 -7.29
N LEU A 64 -12.21 -26.48 -7.59
CA LEU A 64 -11.79 -25.08 -7.62
C LEU A 64 -11.38 -24.69 -9.03
N ASP A 65 -11.98 -23.62 -9.55
CA ASP A 65 -11.55 -23.02 -10.80
C ASP A 65 -10.31 -22.16 -10.57
N TRP A 66 -9.14 -22.78 -10.74
CA TRP A 66 -7.85 -22.14 -10.57
C TRP A 66 -7.60 -20.98 -11.54
N GLU A 67 -8.11 -21.06 -12.77
CA GLU A 67 -7.95 -19.99 -13.76
C GLU A 67 -8.74 -18.75 -13.32
N ARG A 68 -9.98 -18.95 -12.89
CA ARG A 68 -10.81 -17.89 -12.32
C ARG A 68 -10.19 -17.29 -11.06
N LEU A 69 -9.66 -18.10 -10.16
CA LEU A 69 -8.98 -17.62 -8.96
C LEU A 69 -7.79 -16.72 -9.30
N ILE A 70 -6.93 -17.14 -10.22
CA ILE A 70 -5.75 -16.37 -10.66
C ILE A 70 -6.19 -15.07 -11.35
N TYR A 71 -7.21 -15.13 -12.20
CA TYR A 71 -7.78 -13.95 -12.85
C TYR A 71 -8.27 -12.92 -11.83
N LEU A 72 -9.05 -13.35 -10.83
CA LEU A 72 -9.55 -12.50 -9.75
C LEU A 72 -8.40 -11.93 -8.91
N ALA A 73 -7.42 -12.75 -8.55
CA ALA A 73 -6.25 -12.31 -7.79
C ALA A 73 -5.44 -11.24 -8.55
N GLY A 74 -5.30 -11.40 -9.87
CA GLY A 74 -4.67 -10.42 -10.75
C GLY A 74 -5.42 -9.09 -10.75
N GLY A 75 -6.73 -9.12 -11.02
CA GLY A 75 -7.57 -7.92 -11.09
C GLY A 75 -7.66 -7.15 -9.77
N HIS A 76 -7.56 -7.84 -8.63
CA HIS A 76 -7.58 -7.22 -7.30
C HIS A 76 -6.19 -6.92 -6.71
N GLY A 77 -5.10 -7.22 -7.42
CA GLY A 77 -3.73 -6.98 -6.92
C GLY A 77 -3.32 -7.87 -5.75
N LEU A 78 -3.92 -9.05 -5.60
CA LEU A 78 -3.73 -9.98 -4.48
C LEU A 78 -2.82 -11.17 -4.80
N VAL A 79 -2.25 -11.24 -6.01
CA VAL A 79 -1.43 -12.39 -6.47
C VAL A 79 -0.33 -12.78 -5.48
N SER A 80 0.46 -11.81 -4.98
CA SER A 80 1.55 -12.10 -4.03
C SER A 80 1.05 -12.66 -2.70
N LEU A 81 -0.10 -12.16 -2.21
CA LEU A 81 -0.72 -12.62 -0.96
C LEU A 81 -1.33 -14.01 -1.15
N LEU A 82 -2.01 -14.24 -2.27
CA LEU A 82 -2.54 -15.54 -2.68
C LEU A 82 -1.42 -16.59 -2.73
N HIS A 83 -0.36 -16.30 -3.48
CA HIS A 83 0.79 -17.21 -3.59
C HIS A 83 1.40 -17.50 -2.22
N LYS A 84 1.70 -16.47 -1.42
CA LYS A 84 2.28 -16.64 -0.07
C LYS A 84 1.42 -17.55 0.81
N ASN A 85 0.12 -17.28 0.88
CA ASN A 85 -0.77 -17.94 1.81
C ASN A 85 -1.12 -19.38 1.37
N LEU A 86 -1.20 -19.65 0.06
CA LEU A 86 -1.31 -21.02 -0.45
C LEU A 86 -0.04 -21.84 -0.18
N GLN A 87 1.15 -21.25 -0.37
CA GLN A 87 2.42 -21.93 -0.04
C GLN A 87 2.54 -22.23 1.46
N LEU A 88 2.01 -21.36 2.32
CA LEU A 88 1.98 -21.60 3.76
C LEU A 88 0.98 -22.70 4.14
N ALA A 89 -0.23 -22.68 3.56
CA ALA A 89 -1.32 -23.53 4.00
C ALA A 89 -1.23 -24.94 3.40
N CYS A 90 -1.05 -25.06 2.09
CA CYS A 90 -1.22 -26.31 1.35
C CYS A 90 -0.35 -26.32 0.09
N PRO A 91 0.99 -26.26 0.21
CA PRO A 91 1.85 -26.20 -0.96
C PRO A 91 1.58 -27.38 -1.88
N ASN A 92 1.51 -28.62 -1.39
CA ASN A 92 1.41 -29.81 -2.25
C ASN A 92 0.07 -29.98 -2.99
N GLU A 93 -0.99 -29.28 -2.57
CA GLU A 93 -2.34 -29.43 -3.13
C GLU A 93 -2.59 -28.56 -4.37
N ILE A 94 -1.69 -27.63 -4.69
CA ILE A 94 -1.81 -26.76 -5.86
C ILE A 94 -1.36 -27.53 -7.12
N PRO A 95 -2.18 -27.66 -8.17
CA PRO A 95 -1.74 -28.28 -9.42
C PRO A 95 -0.52 -27.54 -9.99
N GLN A 96 0.44 -28.30 -10.53
CA GLN A 96 1.74 -27.79 -10.93
C GLN A 96 1.67 -26.55 -11.86
N PRO A 97 0.83 -26.51 -12.92
CA PRO A 97 0.78 -25.34 -13.80
C PRO A 97 0.40 -24.04 -13.07
N TYR A 98 -0.54 -24.12 -12.13
CA TYR A 98 -1.02 -22.96 -11.37
C TYR A 98 -0.01 -22.52 -10.31
N ARG A 99 0.68 -23.47 -9.68
CA ARG A 99 1.79 -23.20 -8.76
C ARG A 99 2.92 -22.44 -9.45
N GLU A 100 3.34 -22.91 -10.62
CA GLU A 100 4.39 -22.27 -11.42
C GLU A 100 3.97 -20.87 -11.87
N HIS A 101 2.73 -20.72 -12.34
CA HIS A 101 2.17 -19.42 -12.71
C HIS A 101 2.18 -18.43 -11.53
N LEU A 102 1.64 -18.82 -10.38
CA LEU A 102 1.59 -17.96 -9.19
C LEU A 102 2.98 -17.58 -8.69
N SER A 103 3.92 -18.53 -8.69
CA SER A 103 5.31 -18.30 -8.31
C SER A 103 5.99 -17.29 -9.24
N ALA A 104 5.87 -17.48 -10.56
CA ALA A 104 6.42 -16.58 -11.57
C ALA A 104 5.83 -15.17 -11.47
N ALA A 105 4.51 -15.06 -11.27
CA ALA A 105 3.83 -13.78 -11.11
C ALA A 105 4.26 -13.05 -9.82
N ALA A 106 4.32 -13.76 -8.69
CA ALA A 106 4.79 -13.21 -7.42
C ALA A 106 6.27 -12.79 -7.49
N MET A 107 7.10 -13.52 -8.23
CA MET A 107 8.51 -13.16 -8.46
C MET A 107 8.63 -11.90 -9.32
N LYS A 108 7.82 -11.77 -10.38
CA LYS A 108 7.76 -10.56 -11.22
C LYS A 108 7.36 -9.33 -10.41
N ILE A 109 6.35 -9.45 -9.54
CA ILE A 109 5.95 -8.38 -8.62
C ILE A 109 7.10 -8.04 -7.67
N SER A 110 7.75 -9.05 -7.08
CA SER A 110 8.88 -8.84 -6.16
C SER A 110 10.04 -8.09 -6.83
N ALA A 111 10.43 -8.49 -8.04
CA ALA A 111 11.49 -7.85 -8.79
C ALA A 111 11.13 -6.40 -9.17
N ARG A 112 9.89 -6.16 -9.59
CA ARG A 112 9.38 -4.83 -9.89
C ARG A 112 9.42 -3.92 -8.67
N ASN A 113 8.96 -4.42 -7.53
CA ASN A 113 8.93 -3.67 -6.28
C ASN A 113 10.34 -3.32 -5.80
N LEU A 114 11.31 -4.22 -5.95
CA LEU A 114 12.70 -3.96 -5.60
C LEU A 114 13.32 -2.86 -6.48
N LEU A 115 13.07 -2.91 -7.79
CA LEU A 115 13.50 -1.86 -8.73
C LEU A 115 12.94 -0.49 -8.30
N LEU A 116 11.64 -0.42 -8.01
CA LEU A 116 10.99 0.83 -7.61
C LEU A 116 11.47 1.32 -6.23
N ALA A 117 11.66 0.43 -5.26
CA ALA A 117 12.19 0.81 -3.95
C ALA A 117 13.62 1.34 -4.04
N THR A 118 14.46 0.72 -4.89
CA THR A 118 15.84 1.19 -5.12
C THR A 118 15.85 2.58 -5.73
N GLU A 119 15.00 2.82 -6.74
CA GLU A 119 14.86 4.15 -7.33
C GLU A 119 14.37 5.18 -6.32
N LEU A 120 13.37 4.82 -5.51
CA LEU A 120 12.84 5.72 -4.49
C LEU A 120 13.92 6.16 -3.51
N LEU A 121 14.77 5.23 -3.06
CA LEU A 121 15.90 5.58 -2.18
C LEU A 121 16.85 6.57 -2.86
N GLY A 122 17.22 6.32 -4.13
CA GLY A 122 18.07 7.24 -4.89
C GLY A 122 17.45 8.64 -5.07
N LEU A 123 16.14 8.72 -5.31
CA LEU A 123 15.41 9.99 -5.37
C LEU A 123 15.42 10.71 -4.02
N LEU A 124 15.19 10.00 -2.91
CA LEU A 124 15.21 10.59 -1.57
C LEU A 124 16.59 11.16 -1.22
N ASP A 125 17.66 10.43 -1.55
CA ASP A 125 19.03 10.89 -1.32
C ASP A 125 19.35 12.13 -2.18
N LEU A 126 18.91 12.14 -3.45
CA LEU A 126 19.05 13.31 -4.33
C LEU A 126 18.34 14.54 -3.76
N PHE A 127 17.10 14.38 -3.27
CA PHE A 127 16.33 15.50 -2.73
C PHE A 127 16.89 16.00 -1.40
N GLU A 128 17.34 15.09 -0.52
CA GLU A 128 17.98 15.46 0.74
C GLU A 128 19.27 16.26 0.49
N ALA A 129 20.13 15.80 -0.42
CA ALA A 129 21.37 16.49 -0.79
C ALA A 129 21.13 17.91 -1.34
N ASN A 130 19.92 18.18 -1.85
CA ASN A 130 19.51 19.48 -2.37
C ASN A 130 18.57 20.23 -1.41
N GLY A 131 18.39 19.78 -0.17
CA GLY A 131 17.55 20.46 0.82
C GLY A 131 16.07 20.54 0.46
N ILE A 132 15.56 19.57 -0.31
CA ILE A 132 14.15 19.42 -0.65
C ILE A 132 13.54 18.37 0.27
N SER A 133 12.47 18.75 0.97
CA SER A 133 11.78 17.82 1.86
C SER A 133 10.72 17.04 1.09
N VAL A 134 10.75 15.72 1.24
CA VAL A 134 9.92 14.78 0.47
C VAL A 134 9.37 13.69 1.39
N ILE A 135 8.10 13.35 1.22
CA ILE A 135 7.45 12.23 1.93
C ILE A 135 6.97 11.19 0.91
N PRO A 136 7.55 9.98 0.88
CA PRO A 136 6.92 8.85 0.21
C PRO A 136 5.75 8.33 1.06
N TYR A 137 4.56 8.18 0.49
CA TYR A 137 3.37 7.84 1.28
C TYR A 137 2.49 6.71 0.71
N LYS A 138 2.73 6.27 -0.53
CA LYS A 138 2.12 5.05 -1.10
C LYS A 138 3.22 4.04 -1.46
N GLY A 139 3.05 3.31 -2.57
CA GLY A 139 4.06 2.43 -3.16
C GLY A 139 4.90 1.63 -2.14
N PRO A 140 6.25 1.72 -2.20
CA PRO A 140 7.15 1.04 -1.27
C PRO A 140 6.89 1.35 0.21
N ALA A 141 6.64 2.62 0.55
CA ALA A 141 6.45 3.05 1.95
C ALA A 141 5.23 2.36 2.57
N LEU A 142 4.11 2.35 1.85
CA LEU A 142 2.88 1.69 2.29
C LEU A 142 3.02 0.17 2.31
N ALA A 143 3.76 -0.42 1.37
CA ALA A 143 4.03 -1.86 1.38
C ALA A 143 4.74 -2.30 2.67
N ILE A 144 5.77 -1.58 3.08
CA ILE A 144 6.48 -1.85 4.34
C ILE A 144 5.60 -1.58 5.56
N GLN A 145 4.84 -0.47 5.57
CA GLN A 145 3.98 -0.13 6.69
C GLN A 145 2.86 -1.15 6.92
N ALA A 146 2.17 -1.56 5.85
CA ALA A 146 0.99 -2.42 5.94
C ALA A 146 1.34 -3.91 6.01
N TYR A 147 2.39 -4.35 5.31
CA TYR A 147 2.69 -5.79 5.17
C TYR A 147 4.00 -6.21 5.82
N ARG A 148 4.85 -5.27 6.25
CA ARG A 148 6.23 -5.53 6.74
C ARG A 148 7.08 -6.33 5.74
N ASN A 149 6.67 -6.35 4.48
CA ASN A 149 7.31 -7.10 3.41
C ASN A 149 6.98 -6.44 2.07
N LEU A 150 8.02 -5.89 1.44
CA LEU A 150 7.93 -5.17 0.17
C LEU A 150 7.30 -6.02 -0.95
N ARG A 151 7.45 -7.35 -0.91
CA ARG A 151 7.03 -8.27 -1.97
C ARG A 151 5.53 -8.51 -2.05
N LEU A 152 4.78 -8.18 -0.99
CA LEU A 152 3.39 -8.59 -0.84
C LEU A 152 2.38 -7.62 -1.44
N ARG A 153 2.78 -6.37 -1.70
CA ARG A 153 1.94 -5.34 -2.31
C ARG A 153 2.51 -4.96 -3.67
N GLY A 154 1.82 -5.25 -4.76
CA GLY A 154 2.20 -4.71 -6.07
C GLY A 154 1.96 -3.20 -6.15
N PHE A 155 2.88 -2.48 -6.79
CA PHE A 155 2.73 -1.07 -7.15
C PHE A 155 3.48 -0.80 -8.47
N ILE A 156 3.01 0.17 -9.24
CA ILE A 156 3.46 0.39 -10.63
C ILE A 156 4.30 1.66 -10.79
N ASP A 157 4.19 2.55 -9.82
CA ASP A 157 4.64 3.92 -9.75
C ASP A 157 5.23 4.26 -8.38
N LEU A 158 5.83 5.45 -8.29
CA LEU A 158 6.34 6.05 -7.07
C LEU A 158 5.54 7.32 -6.77
N ASP A 159 4.98 7.40 -5.58
CA ASP A 159 4.30 8.59 -5.10
C ASP A 159 5.15 9.32 -4.07
N ILE A 160 5.43 10.60 -4.34
CA ILE A 160 6.09 11.47 -3.39
C ILE A 160 5.27 12.73 -3.15
N LEU A 161 5.22 13.17 -1.89
CA LEU A 161 4.61 14.43 -1.50
C LEU A 161 5.71 15.47 -1.20
N ILE A 162 5.61 16.62 -1.85
CA ILE A 162 6.53 17.75 -1.71
C ILE A 162 5.78 19.00 -1.27
N ARG A 163 6.52 20.04 -0.88
CA ARG A 163 5.92 21.38 -0.76
C ARG A 163 5.72 21.94 -2.16
N ARG A 164 4.57 22.54 -2.41
CA ARG A 164 4.22 23.18 -3.70
C ARG A 164 5.29 24.13 -4.24
N LYS A 165 5.96 24.88 -3.35
CA LYS A 165 7.05 25.82 -3.72
C LYS A 165 8.30 25.14 -4.27
N ASP A 166 8.48 23.85 -3.98
CA ASP A 166 9.66 23.08 -4.37
C ASP A 166 9.47 22.38 -5.74
N LEU A 167 8.28 22.47 -6.37
CA LEU A 167 7.97 21.75 -7.62
C LEU A 167 8.96 22.04 -8.75
N ASP A 168 9.30 23.30 -8.99
CA ASP A 168 10.22 23.66 -10.08
C ASP A 168 11.62 23.09 -9.84
N ARG A 169 12.10 23.15 -8.59
CA ARG A 169 13.39 22.55 -8.20
C ARG A 169 13.37 21.02 -8.35
N VAL A 170 12.25 20.38 -7.99
CA VAL A 170 12.07 18.94 -8.18
C VAL A 170 12.10 18.58 -9.67
N ARG A 171 11.39 19.32 -10.52
CA ARG A 171 11.40 19.13 -11.99
C ARG A 171 12.82 19.18 -12.55
N ASP A 172 13.58 20.20 -12.17
CA ASP A 172 14.95 20.38 -12.66
C ASP A 172 15.85 19.22 -12.24
N LEU A 173 15.76 18.78 -10.97
CA LEU A 173 16.56 17.68 -10.44
C LEU A 173 16.23 16.34 -11.09
N ILE A 174 14.95 15.95 -11.16
CA ILE A 174 14.57 14.67 -11.75
C ILE A 174 14.83 14.63 -13.27
N ALA A 175 14.84 15.79 -13.94
CA ALA A 175 15.23 15.87 -15.34
C ALA A 175 16.69 15.43 -15.57
N THR A 176 17.59 15.67 -14.61
CA THR A 176 18.98 15.17 -14.66
C THR A 176 19.07 13.65 -14.60
N LEU A 177 18.12 13.00 -13.92
CA LEU A 177 17.96 11.54 -13.89
C LEU A 177 17.18 11.00 -15.10
N GLY A 178 16.81 11.87 -16.05
CA GLY A 178 16.11 11.48 -17.25
C GLY A 178 14.60 11.29 -17.06
N TYR A 179 13.99 11.86 -16.03
CA TYR A 179 12.53 11.97 -15.96
C TYR A 179 12.02 13.07 -16.89
N LYS A 180 10.89 12.80 -17.53
CA LYS A 180 10.16 13.76 -18.36
C LYS A 180 8.72 13.83 -17.92
N PRO A 181 8.09 15.01 -17.90
CA PRO A 181 6.67 15.11 -17.59
C PRO A 181 5.84 14.38 -18.66
N GLN A 182 4.77 13.71 -18.26
CA GLN A 182 3.83 13.13 -19.22
C GLN A 182 3.03 14.21 -19.95
N ILE A 183 2.78 15.34 -19.27
CA ILE A 183 2.13 16.52 -19.81
C ILE A 183 3.05 17.72 -19.59
N GLU A 184 3.41 18.39 -20.68
CA GLU A 184 4.22 19.61 -20.62
C GLU A 184 3.42 20.77 -20.03
N ILE A 185 3.86 21.23 -18.86
CA ILE A 185 3.30 22.39 -18.16
C ILE A 185 4.24 23.56 -18.36
N THR A 186 3.80 24.54 -19.15
CA THR A 186 4.48 25.83 -19.28
C THR A 186 4.31 26.65 -17.99
N ALA A 187 5.25 27.56 -17.72
CA ALA A 187 5.18 28.47 -16.57
C ALA A 187 3.85 29.25 -16.51
N ALA A 188 3.30 29.61 -17.68
CA ALA A 188 2.00 30.27 -17.79
C ALA A 188 0.82 29.41 -17.29
N LYS A 189 0.91 28.08 -17.43
CA LYS A 189 -0.13 27.12 -17.04
C LYS A 189 0.02 26.58 -15.61
N GLN A 190 1.17 26.77 -14.98
CA GLN A 190 1.46 26.26 -13.63
C GLN A 190 0.48 26.79 -12.57
N ARG A 191 0.07 28.06 -12.68
CA ARG A 191 -0.97 28.62 -11.79
C ARG A 191 -2.33 27.95 -11.95
N ALA A 192 -2.68 27.52 -13.16
CA ALA A 192 -3.94 26.82 -13.42
C ALA A 192 -3.92 25.41 -12.84
N ILE A 193 -2.81 24.68 -13.03
CA ILE A 193 -2.65 23.32 -12.53
C ILE A 193 -2.65 23.27 -11.01
N PHE A 194 -2.05 24.24 -10.34
CA PHE A 194 -2.17 24.29 -8.89
C PHE A 194 -3.58 24.62 -8.36
N ARG A 195 -4.51 25.03 -9.21
CA ARG A 195 -5.92 25.26 -8.84
C ARG A 195 -6.79 24.06 -9.13
N SER A 196 -6.38 23.17 -10.03
CA SER A 196 -7.16 21.99 -10.45
C SER A 196 -6.55 20.68 -9.98
N GLU A 197 -5.23 20.54 -10.00
CA GLU A 197 -4.54 19.28 -9.71
C GLU A 197 -3.86 19.29 -8.34
N CYS A 198 -3.51 18.08 -7.88
CA CYS A 198 -2.71 17.85 -6.69
C CYS A 198 -1.31 17.32 -6.99
N ASP A 199 -1.01 17.02 -8.25
CA ASP A 199 0.18 16.29 -8.66
C ASP A 199 0.58 16.51 -10.13
N GLN A 200 1.78 16.04 -10.45
CA GLN A 200 2.28 15.93 -11.81
C GLN A 200 3.00 14.59 -12.01
N VAL A 201 2.68 13.91 -13.11
CA VAL A 201 3.26 12.61 -13.45
C VAL A 201 4.48 12.76 -14.36
N PHE A 202 5.54 12.03 -14.02
CA PHE A 202 6.78 11.96 -14.77
C PHE A 202 7.12 10.52 -15.13
N THR A 203 7.67 10.31 -16.31
CA THR A 203 8.16 9.01 -16.75
C THR A 203 9.67 9.10 -17.01
N ARG A 204 10.43 8.15 -16.50
CA ARG A 204 11.86 8.03 -16.81
C ARG A 204 12.06 7.65 -18.29
N ARG A 205 13.14 8.12 -18.92
CA ARG A 205 13.44 7.89 -20.36
C ARG A 205 13.35 6.43 -20.81
N ASP A 206 13.67 5.47 -19.94
CA ASP A 206 13.59 4.04 -20.25
C ASP A 206 12.17 3.46 -20.18
N GLY A 207 11.17 4.28 -19.85
CA GLY A 207 9.78 3.89 -19.68
C GLY A 207 9.52 3.01 -18.46
N LYS A 208 10.55 2.71 -17.66
CA LYS A 208 10.44 1.73 -16.58
C LYS A 208 9.89 2.35 -15.31
N ILE A 209 9.98 3.64 -15.08
CA ILE A 209 9.56 4.24 -13.80
C ILE A 209 8.65 5.42 -14.04
N ILE A 210 7.52 5.37 -13.34
CA ILE A 210 6.55 6.46 -13.24
C ILE A 210 6.72 7.05 -11.85
N LEU A 211 6.90 8.36 -11.79
CA LEU A 211 6.99 9.14 -10.57
C LEU A 211 5.86 10.17 -10.56
N GLU A 212 4.96 10.03 -9.62
CA GLU A 212 3.93 11.02 -9.32
C GLU A 212 4.43 11.97 -8.23
N VAL A 213 4.55 13.24 -8.58
CA VAL A 213 4.98 14.31 -7.67
C VAL A 213 3.77 15.08 -7.20
N HIS A 214 3.34 14.78 -5.98
CA HIS A 214 2.18 15.38 -5.33
C HIS A 214 2.59 16.63 -4.53
N TRP A 215 1.78 17.68 -4.56
CA TRP A 215 1.85 18.86 -3.66
C TRP A 215 0.64 18.98 -2.73
N ALA A 216 -0.37 18.11 -2.91
CA ALA A 216 -1.51 17.93 -2.03
C ALA A 216 -1.96 16.45 -2.10
N ILE A 217 -2.71 15.98 -1.10
CA ILE A 217 -3.22 14.59 -1.09
C ILE A 217 -4.45 14.43 -2.00
N THR A 218 -5.25 15.49 -2.11
CA THR A 218 -6.48 15.53 -2.91
C THR A 218 -6.56 16.84 -3.69
N PRO A 219 -7.23 16.84 -4.85
CA PRO A 219 -7.48 18.08 -5.59
C PRO A 219 -8.22 19.14 -4.76
N PRO A 220 -8.02 20.43 -5.03
CA PRO A 220 -8.66 21.54 -4.31
C PRO A 220 -10.19 21.50 -4.29
N PHE A 221 -10.82 20.87 -5.29
CA PHE A 221 -12.27 20.74 -5.40
C PHE A 221 -12.83 19.46 -4.76
N SER A 222 -11.99 18.63 -4.16
CA SER A 222 -12.47 17.41 -3.48
C SER A 222 -13.26 17.77 -2.21
N PRO A 223 -14.44 17.17 -1.97
CA PRO A 223 -15.22 17.40 -0.75
C PRO A 223 -14.48 16.97 0.53
N SER A 224 -13.44 16.14 0.41
CA SER A 224 -12.57 15.67 1.50
C SER A 224 -11.19 16.36 1.52
N HIS A 225 -11.08 17.58 1.00
CA HIS A 225 -9.80 18.29 0.91
C HIS A 225 -9.07 18.38 2.26
N LEU A 226 -7.96 17.66 2.37
CA LEU A 226 -7.07 17.71 3.53
C LEU A 226 -6.05 18.83 3.34
N THR A 227 -6.06 19.82 4.23
CA THR A 227 -5.00 20.83 4.27
C THR A 227 -3.69 20.16 4.74
N PRO A 228 -2.55 20.37 4.06
CA PRO A 228 -1.29 19.78 4.49
C PRO A 228 -0.92 20.23 5.90
N ILE A 229 -0.50 19.27 6.74
CA ILE A 229 -0.08 19.50 8.12
C ILE A 229 1.12 20.46 8.13
N SER A 230 0.99 21.60 8.82
CA SER A 230 1.98 22.68 8.85
C SER A 230 3.14 22.47 9.86
N SER A 231 3.23 21.30 10.51
CA SER A 231 4.22 21.08 11.57
C SER A 231 5.48 20.35 11.09
N SER A 232 6.65 20.97 11.29
CA SER A 232 7.99 20.45 10.98
C SER A 232 8.34 19.12 11.65
N ASN A 233 7.70 18.76 12.78
CA ASN A 233 8.12 17.62 13.61
C ASN A 233 7.61 16.26 13.13
N ALA A 234 6.46 16.20 12.43
CA ALA A 234 5.96 14.94 11.88
C ALA A 234 6.92 14.40 10.78
N MET A 235 7.50 15.30 9.99
CA MET A 235 8.33 14.95 8.86
C MET A 235 9.64 14.26 9.28
N SER A 236 10.24 14.66 10.40
CA SER A 236 11.45 14.03 10.97
C SER A 236 11.19 12.63 11.54
N GLU A 237 10.04 12.38 12.17
CA GLU A 237 9.69 11.05 12.69
C GLU A 237 9.37 10.06 11.56
N TRP A 238 8.73 10.52 10.48
CA TRP A 238 8.45 9.70 9.29
C TRP A 238 9.71 9.36 8.48
N ILE A 239 10.62 10.32 8.28
CA ILE A 239 11.94 10.06 7.66
C ILE A 239 12.75 9.10 8.54
N CYS A 240 12.70 9.26 9.86
CA CYS A 240 13.35 8.35 10.78
C CYS A 240 12.75 6.94 10.72
N LEU A 241 11.42 6.76 10.62
CA LEU A 241 10.78 5.44 10.47
C LEU A 241 11.09 4.77 9.12
N ALA A 242 11.09 5.54 8.02
CA ALA A 242 11.47 5.06 6.70
C ALA A 242 12.96 4.65 6.66
N ARG A 243 13.84 5.41 7.34
CA ARG A 243 15.28 5.14 7.43
C ARG A 243 15.66 4.08 8.45
N THR A 244 15.03 4.01 9.62
CA THR A 244 15.35 2.98 10.64
C THR A 244 14.95 1.60 10.15
N CYS A 245 13.89 1.48 9.35
CA CYS A 245 13.58 0.21 8.65
C CYS A 245 14.62 -0.14 7.57
N ALA A 246 15.28 0.85 6.95
CA ALA A 246 16.30 0.63 5.93
C ALA A 246 17.73 0.45 6.48
N CYS A 247 18.07 1.05 7.62
CA CYS A 247 19.46 1.20 8.05
C CYS A 247 19.87 0.32 9.24
N SER A 248 18.93 -0.12 10.10
CA SER A 248 19.31 -0.77 11.37
C SER A 248 19.38 -2.31 11.36
N ARG A 249 19.15 -2.99 10.23
CA ARG A 249 19.20 -4.47 10.20
C ARG A 249 19.71 -5.16 8.93
N TRP A 250 20.26 -4.43 7.96
CA TRP A 250 20.95 -5.04 6.80
C TRP A 250 22.41 -5.38 7.12
N ARG A 251 22.60 -6.34 8.04
CA ARG A 251 23.75 -7.24 8.01
C ARG A 251 23.22 -8.62 7.66
N ILE A 252 23.03 -8.88 6.37
CA ILE A 252 22.97 -10.24 5.85
C ILE A 252 23.99 -10.28 4.72
N CYS A 253 25.09 -10.97 4.99
CA CYS A 253 26.03 -11.46 4.00
C CYS A 253 25.34 -12.55 3.17
N PHE A 254 25.51 -12.45 1.86
CA PHE A 254 25.15 -13.40 0.79
C PHE A 254 23.66 -13.66 0.55
#